data_AF-A0A1X9YIB7-F1
#
_entry.id   AF-A0A1X9YIB7-F1
#
_cell.length_a   1.000
_cell.length_b   1.000
_cell.length_c   1.000
_cell.angle_alpha   90.00
_cell.angle_beta   90.00
_cell.angle_gamma   90.00
#
_symmetry.space_group_name_H-M   'P 1'
#
loop_
_entity.id
_entity.type
_entity.pdbx_description
1 polymer ?
#
loop_
_entity_poly.entity_id
_entity_poly.type
_entity_poly.pdbx_seq_one_letter_code
_entity_poly.pdbx_strand_id
1 'polypeptide(L)'
;MTWLLLAVAALIAWEWHKGRLRRPTRPEMLAALLAIAGVAIAAKGKPLFSLPLLAGAAFVLNRGRKPAAPAMPVDEARLLLDLPADADAAAIRAAHRRLIARVHPDAGGSEDLARRVNAARDTLLADLNRKPPRAS
;
A
#
# COMPACT_ATOMS: atom_id res chain seq x y z
N MET A 1 -17.56 -22.79 12.79
CA MET A 1 -16.47 -22.49 11.84
C MET A 1 -16.95 -21.71 10.60
N THR A 2 -18.04 -22.13 9.94
CA THR A 2 -18.60 -21.48 8.72
C THR A 2 -19.11 -20.05 8.94
N TRP A 3 -19.72 -19.77 10.11
CA TRP A 3 -20.23 -18.43 10.45
C TRP A 3 -19.13 -17.37 10.59
N LEU A 4 -17.92 -17.76 10.99
CA LEU A 4 -16.76 -16.84 11.07
C LEU A 4 -16.29 -16.40 9.67
N LEU A 5 -16.31 -17.31 8.69
CA LEU A 5 -15.94 -16.99 7.31
C LEU A 5 -16.95 -16.03 6.66
N LEU A 6 -18.25 -16.20 6.95
CA LEU A 6 -19.30 -15.30 6.49
C LEU A 6 -19.19 -13.92 7.14
N ALA A 7 -18.87 -13.86 8.44
CA ALA A 7 -18.65 -12.59 9.14
C ALA A 7 -17.43 -11.84 8.58
N VAL A 8 -16.33 -12.53 8.30
CA VAL A 8 -15.13 -11.93 7.68
C VAL A 8 -15.43 -11.46 6.25
N ALA A 9 -16.16 -12.25 5.45
CA ALA A 9 -16.57 -11.84 4.11
C ALA A 9 -17.50 -10.61 4.12
N ALA A 10 -18.45 -10.55 5.06
CA ALA A 10 -19.34 -9.41 5.25
C ALA A 10 -18.58 -8.15 5.68
N LEU A 11 -17.58 -8.28 6.55
CA LEU A 11 -16.73 -7.16 6.98
C LEU A 11 -15.89 -6.61 5.82
N ILE A 12 -15.32 -7.50 4.99
CA ILE A 12 -14.56 -7.11 3.79
C ILE A 12 -15.48 -6.41 2.77
N ALA A 13 -16.70 -6.91 2.57
CA ALA A 13 -17.69 -6.29 1.69
C ALA A 13 -18.16 -4.91 2.22
N TRP A 14 -18.32 -4.76 3.53
CA TRP A 14 -18.67 -3.50 4.18
C TRP A 14 -17.57 -2.44 4.01
N GLU A 15 -16.31 -2.82 4.19
CA GLU A 15 -15.18 -1.92 3.96
C GLU A 15 -15.00 -1.57 2.47
N TRP A 16 -15.34 -2.48 1.55
CA TRP A 16 -15.39 -2.18 0.11
C TRP A 16 -16.44 -1.12 -0.21
N HIS A 17 -17.63 -1.21 0.40
CA HIS A 17 -18.72 -0.24 0.18
C HIS A 17 -18.36 1.19 0.60
N LYS A 18 -17.50 1.35 1.61
CA LYS A 18 -16.98 2.67 2.05
C LYS A 18 -15.99 3.33 1.08
N GLY A 19 -15.68 2.71 -0.06
CA GLY A 19 -14.78 3.26 -1.07
C GLY A 19 -13.31 3.35 -0.64
N ARG A 20 -12.95 2.74 0.50
CA ARG A 20 -11.59 2.76 1.06
C ARG A 20 -10.64 1.77 0.38
N LEU A 21 -11.16 0.82 -0.41
CA LEU A 21 -10.37 -0.17 -1.12
C LEU A 21 -10.27 0.13 -2.62
N ARG A 22 -9.07 -0.09 -3.17
CA ARG A 22 -8.83 -0.10 -4.62
C ARG A 22 -9.79 -1.09 -5.27
N ARG A 23 -10.45 -0.69 -6.37
CA ARG A 23 -11.28 -1.62 -7.16
C ARG A 23 -10.39 -2.77 -7.66
N PRO A 24 -10.69 -4.04 -7.30
CA PRO A 24 -9.92 -5.17 -7.75
C PRO A 24 -10.10 -5.37 -9.25
N THR A 25 -9.03 -5.78 -9.92
CA THR A 25 -9.09 -6.17 -11.33
C THR A 25 -9.78 -7.53 -11.48
N ARG A 26 -10.30 -7.84 -12.67
CA ARG A 26 -10.92 -9.16 -12.97
C ARG A 26 -10.09 -10.36 -12.49
N PRO A 27 -8.76 -10.45 -12.73
CA PRO A 27 -7.96 -11.57 -12.22
C PRO A 27 -7.83 -11.58 -10.69
N GLU A 28 -7.81 -10.42 -10.02
CA GLU A 28 -7.75 -10.33 -8.56
C GLU A 28 -9.07 -10.79 -7.91
N MET A 29 -10.21 -10.51 -8.55
CA MET A 29 -11.51 -11.03 -8.10
C MET A 29 -11.55 -12.56 -8.17
N LEU A 30 -11.09 -13.15 -9.29
CA LEU A 30 -11.01 -14.60 -9.44
C LEU A 30 -10.05 -15.22 -8.41
N ALA A 31 -8.91 -14.59 -8.16
CA ALA A 31 -7.97 -15.02 -7.13
C ALA A 31 -8.56 -14.95 -5.72
N ALA A 32 -9.35 -13.92 -5.40
CA ALA A 32 -10.04 -13.82 -4.12
C ALA A 32 -11.07 -14.95 -3.93
N LEU A 33 -11.84 -15.27 -4.97
CA LEU A 33 -12.77 -16.41 -4.95
C LEU A 33 -12.04 -17.74 -4.76
N LEU A 34 -10.91 -17.93 -5.44
CA LEU A 34 -10.04 -19.09 -5.27
C LEU A 34 -9.47 -19.17 -3.85
N ALA A 35 -9.05 -18.06 -3.26
CA ALA A 35 -8.57 -18.03 -1.88
C ALA A 35 -9.66 -18.49 -0.89
N ILE A 36 -10.89 -17.98 -1.05
CA ILE A 36 -12.04 -18.37 -0.21
C ILE A 36 -12.33 -19.86 -0.37
N ALA A 37 -12.33 -20.38 -1.60
CA ALA A 37 -12.50 -21.81 -1.86
C ALA A 37 -11.39 -22.65 -1.23
N GLY A 38 -10.13 -22.21 -1.33
CA GLY A 38 -8.97 -22.86 -0.71
C GLY A 38 -9.10 -22.97 0.81
N VAL A 39 -9.52 -21.90 1.49
CA VAL A 39 -9.78 -21.90 2.95
C VAL A 39 -10.90 -22.88 3.30
N ALA A 40 -11.99 -22.90 2.54
CA ALA A 40 -13.12 -23.79 2.79
C ALA A 40 -12.74 -25.28 2.60
N ILE A 41 -11.91 -25.59 1.60
CA ILE A 41 -11.41 -26.96 1.35
C ILE A 41 -10.43 -27.39 2.45
N ALA A 42 -9.55 -26.49 2.91
CA ALA A 42 -8.65 -26.75 4.03
C ALA A 42 -9.43 -27.07 5.31
N ALA A 43 -10.50 -26.31 5.60
CA ALA A 43 -11.36 -26.52 6.76
C ALA A 43 -12.10 -27.87 6.75
N LYS A 44 -12.26 -28.50 5.57
CA LYS A 44 -12.84 -29.84 5.41
C LYS A 44 -11.80 -30.97 5.48
N GLY A 45 -10.55 -30.67 5.87
CA GLY A 45 -9.50 -31.67 6.07
C GLY A 45 -8.85 -32.19 4.79
N LYS A 46 -8.94 -31.45 3.66
CA LYS A 46 -8.35 -31.84 2.36
C LYS A 46 -7.18 -30.92 1.99
N PRO A 47 -6.02 -31.01 2.68
CA PRO A 47 -4.91 -30.05 2.51
C PRO A 47 -4.24 -30.11 1.14
N LEU A 48 -4.29 -31.28 0.47
CA LEU A 48 -3.63 -31.47 -0.83
C LEU A 48 -4.17 -30.53 -1.92
N PHE A 49 -5.45 -30.16 -1.85
CA PHE A 49 -6.10 -29.29 -2.83
C PHE A 49 -6.12 -27.82 -2.41
N SER A 50 -5.96 -27.50 -1.12
CA SER A 50 -6.03 -26.12 -0.63
C SER A 50 -4.71 -25.36 -0.81
N LEU A 51 -3.57 -26.02 -0.61
CA LEU A 51 -2.24 -25.41 -0.71
C LEU A 51 -1.95 -24.76 -2.08
N PRO A 52 -2.13 -25.45 -3.23
CA PRO A 52 -1.89 -24.83 -4.54
C PRO A 52 -2.89 -23.72 -4.87
N LEU A 53 -4.15 -23.83 -4.41
CA LEU A 53 -5.17 -22.80 -4.60
C LEU A 53 -4.81 -21.51 -3.84
N LEU A 54 -4.42 -21.65 -2.57
CA LEU A 54 -4.01 -20.52 -1.74
C LEU A 54 -2.72 -19.88 -2.25
N ALA A 55 -1.74 -20.68 -2.68
CA ALA A 55 -0.50 -20.18 -3.26
C ALA A 55 -0.74 -19.42 -4.57
N GLY A 56 -1.57 -19.96 -5.47
CA GLY A 56 -1.93 -19.30 -6.73
C GLY A 56 -2.70 -17.99 -6.49
N ALA A 57 -3.66 -17.99 -5.57
CA ALA A 57 -4.39 -16.79 -5.19
C ALA A 57 -3.46 -15.73 -4.57
N ALA A 58 -2.60 -16.11 -3.63
CA ALA A 58 -1.63 -15.22 -3.02
C ALA A 58 -0.67 -14.60 -4.04
N PHE A 59 -0.19 -15.40 -5.01
CA PHE A 59 0.68 -14.92 -6.08
C PHE A 59 0.00 -13.86 -6.96
N VAL A 60 -1.25 -14.11 -7.38
CA VAL A 60 -2.02 -13.15 -8.20
C VAL A 60 -2.32 -11.86 -7.42
N LEU A 61 -2.75 -11.99 -6.17
CA LEU A 61 -3.06 -10.85 -5.30
C LEU A 61 -1.81 -10.03 -4.94
N ASN A 62 -0.62 -10.66 -4.88
CA ASN A 62 0.63 -9.98 -4.58
C ASN A 62 1.30 -9.37 -5.83
N ARG A 63 0.95 -9.83 -7.04
CA ARG A 63 1.53 -9.36 -8.32
C ARG A 63 1.28 -7.87 -8.60
N GLY A 64 0.16 -7.34 -8.10
CA GLY A 64 -0.21 -5.93 -8.21
C GLY A 64 0.45 -5.01 -7.19
N ARG A 65 1.18 -5.55 -6.21
CA ARG A 65 1.97 -4.79 -5.22
C ARG A 65 3.42 -4.63 -5.69
N LYS A 66 3.63 -4.15 -6.92
CA LYS A 66 4.96 -3.64 -7.26
C LYS A 66 5.26 -2.49 -6.29
N PRO A 67 6.38 -2.50 -5.54
CA PRO A 67 6.78 -1.32 -4.79
C PRO A 67 6.82 -0.18 -5.80
N ALA A 68 6.06 0.89 -5.54
CA ALA A 68 5.98 2.02 -6.43
C ALA A 68 7.42 2.46 -6.74
N ALA A 69 7.78 2.52 -8.02
CA ALA A 69 9.01 3.19 -8.40
C ALA A 69 8.95 4.61 -7.81
N PRO A 70 10.04 5.12 -7.24
CA PRO A 70 10.04 6.48 -6.68
C PRO A 70 9.55 7.43 -7.78
N ALA A 71 8.44 8.11 -7.49
CA ALA A 71 7.76 8.95 -8.47
C ALA A 71 8.60 10.18 -8.86
N MET A 72 9.67 10.46 -8.11
CA MET A 72 10.69 11.44 -8.46
C MET A 72 12.10 10.95 -8.04
N PRO A 73 13.18 11.48 -8.62
CA PRO A 73 14.54 11.23 -8.16
C PRO A 73 14.74 11.60 -6.69
N VAL A 74 15.53 10.81 -5.95
CA VAL A 74 15.76 11.00 -4.50
C VAL A 74 16.34 12.39 -4.20
N ASP A 75 17.29 12.87 -5.02
CA ASP A 75 17.90 14.18 -4.80
C ASP A 75 16.92 15.33 -5.06
N GLU A 76 16.04 15.20 -6.06
CA GLU A 76 14.95 16.16 -6.29
C GLU A 76 13.97 16.16 -5.10
N ALA A 77 13.66 14.99 -4.54
CA ALA A 77 12.80 14.88 -3.37
C ALA A 77 13.40 15.54 -2.12
N ARG A 78 14.71 15.41 -1.92
CA ARG A 78 15.45 16.08 -0.83
C ARG A 78 15.42 17.59 -0.99
N LEU A 79 15.70 18.09 -2.20
CA LEU A 79 15.66 19.52 -2.50
C LEU A 79 14.25 20.10 -2.31
N LEU A 80 13.21 19.39 -2.74
CA LEU A 80 11.83 19.85 -2.61
C LEU A 80 11.37 19.95 -1.15
N LEU A 81 11.80 19.01 -0.29
CA LEU A 81 11.46 19.02 1.13
C LEU A 81 12.47 19.79 1.99
N ASP A 82 13.53 20.35 1.39
CA ASP A 82 14.63 21.03 2.06
C ASP A 82 15.26 20.16 3.17
N LEU A 83 15.67 18.95 2.78
CA LEU A 83 16.23 17.94 3.69
C LEU A 83 17.66 17.57 3.30
N PRO A 84 18.54 17.37 4.29
CA PRO A 84 19.88 16.85 4.04
C PRO A 84 19.85 15.35 3.70
N ALA A 85 20.98 14.84 3.21
CA ALA A 85 21.10 13.45 2.75
C ALA A 85 20.96 12.39 3.86
N ASP A 86 21.13 12.80 5.12
CA ASP A 86 21.08 12.00 6.34
C ASP A 86 19.74 12.13 7.10
N ALA A 87 18.76 12.85 6.53
CA ALA A 87 17.46 13.02 7.16
C ALA A 87 16.76 11.68 7.45
N ASP A 88 16.26 11.54 8.68
CA ASP A 88 15.54 10.36 9.12
C ASP A 88 14.03 10.40 8.74
N ALA A 89 13.32 9.31 9.03
CA ALA A 89 11.89 9.21 8.76
C ALA A 89 11.06 10.28 9.49
N ALA A 90 11.51 10.74 10.66
CA ALA A 90 10.80 11.75 11.44
C ALA A 90 10.93 13.14 10.78
N ALA A 91 12.14 13.50 10.36
CA ALA A 91 12.45 14.72 9.62
C ALA A 91 11.67 14.79 8.30
N ILE A 92 11.65 13.69 7.53
CA ILE A 92 10.87 13.60 6.27
C ILE A 92 9.39 13.91 6.50
N ARG A 93 8.77 13.27 7.51
CA ARG A 93 7.35 13.49 7.82
C ARG A 93 7.10 14.90 8.35
N ALA A 94 8.02 15.47 9.11
CA ALA A 94 7.88 16.84 9.64
C ALA A 94 7.96 17.88 8.52
N ALA A 95 8.94 17.77 7.62
CA ALA A 95 9.09 18.64 6.47
C ALA A 95 7.87 18.55 5.53
N HIS A 96 7.42 17.33 5.21
CA HIS A 96 6.21 17.10 4.43
C HIS A 96 4.99 17.79 5.03
N ARG A 97 4.72 17.62 6.33
CA ARG A 97 3.57 18.26 7.00
C ARG A 97 3.63 19.78 6.92
N ARG A 98 4.82 20.37 7.10
CA ARG A 98 5.01 21.84 7.02
C ARG A 98 4.75 22.36 5.62
N LEU A 99 5.26 21.66 4.60
CA LEU A 99 5.15 22.10 3.21
C LEU A 99 3.74 21.86 2.65
N ILE A 100 3.16 20.68 2.89
CA ILE A 100 1.83 20.33 2.37
C ILE A 100 0.74 21.28 2.88
N ALA A 101 0.83 21.71 4.15
CA ALA A 101 -0.11 22.66 4.73
C ALA A 101 -0.13 24.02 3.99
N ARG A 102 0.98 24.40 3.34
CA ARG A 102 1.09 25.64 2.56
C ARG A 102 0.67 25.46 1.10
N VAL A 103 0.91 24.28 0.53
CA VAL A 103 0.68 24.03 -0.91
C VAL A 103 -0.64 23.33 -1.22
N HIS A 104 -1.41 22.94 -0.20
CA HIS A 104 -2.69 22.26 -0.38
C HIS A 104 -3.70 23.17 -1.08
N PRO A 105 -4.53 22.65 -2.02
CA PRO A 105 -5.57 23.45 -2.70
C PRO A 105 -6.53 24.14 -1.73
N ASP A 106 -6.89 23.48 -0.62
CA ASP A 106 -7.77 24.07 0.41
C ASP A 106 -7.16 25.30 1.10
N ALA A 107 -5.84 25.47 1.06
CA ALA A 107 -5.13 26.63 1.59
C ALA A 107 -4.77 27.66 0.49
N GLY A 108 -5.31 27.50 -0.72
CA GLY A 108 -5.00 28.35 -1.88
C GLY A 108 -3.78 27.92 -2.68
N GLY A 109 -3.24 26.71 -2.43
CA GLY A 109 -2.16 26.12 -3.22
C GLY A 109 -2.64 25.40 -4.49
N SER A 110 -1.78 24.59 -5.11
CA SER A 110 -2.12 23.85 -6.33
C SER A 110 -2.09 22.33 -6.12
N GLU A 111 -3.03 21.63 -6.78
CA GLU A 111 -3.12 20.17 -6.74
C GLU A 111 -1.82 19.53 -7.27
N ASP A 112 -1.24 20.11 -8.33
CA ASP A 112 0.02 19.63 -8.92
C ASP A 112 1.20 19.75 -7.96
N LEU A 113 1.30 20.85 -7.22
CA LEU A 113 2.36 21.05 -6.24
C LEU A 113 2.15 20.13 -5.04
N ALA A 114 0.91 19.98 -4.56
CA ALA A 114 0.57 19.03 -3.51
C ALA A 114 0.93 17.58 -3.91
N ARG A 115 0.65 17.18 -5.15
CA ARG A 115 1.08 15.88 -5.69
C ARG A 115 2.60 15.71 -5.69
N ARG A 116 3.35 16.71 -6.13
CA ARG A 116 4.83 16.67 -6.12
C ARG A 116 5.39 16.54 -4.70
N VAL A 117 4.83 17.27 -3.73
CA VAL A 117 5.25 17.19 -2.32
C VAL A 117 4.94 15.82 -1.71
N ASN A 118 3.80 15.22 -2.05
CA ASN A 118 3.47 13.85 -1.65
C ASN A 118 4.44 12.83 -2.28
N ALA A 119 4.76 12.99 -3.57
CA ALA A 119 5.72 12.15 -4.28
C ALA A 119 7.13 12.21 -3.66
N ALA A 120 7.57 13.38 -3.19
CA ALA A 120 8.84 13.54 -2.49
C ALA A 120 8.89 12.73 -1.20
N ARG A 121 7.86 12.88 -0.34
CA ARG A 121 7.76 12.11 0.90
C ARG A 121 7.83 10.60 0.62
N ASP A 122 7.03 10.12 -0.33
CA ASP A 122 6.93 8.70 -0.63
C ASP A 122 8.24 8.14 -1.18
N THR A 123 8.92 8.92 -2.02
CA THR A 123 10.25 8.60 -2.56
C THR A 123 11.29 8.45 -1.45
N LEU A 124 11.39 9.42 -0.53
CA LEU A 124 12.39 9.39 0.54
C LEU A 124 12.12 8.28 1.56
N LEU A 125 10.86 8.02 1.89
CA LEU A 125 10.51 6.90 2.78
C LEU A 125 10.81 5.54 2.14
N ALA A 126 10.58 5.41 0.82
CA ALA A 126 10.94 4.20 0.09
C ALA A 126 12.47 4.01 0.00
N ASP A 127 13.24 5.09 -0.21
CA ASP A 127 14.70 5.06 -0.19
C ASP A 127 15.25 4.65 1.18
N LEU A 128 14.70 5.23 2.26
CA LEU A 128 15.08 4.88 3.62
C LEU A 128 14.77 3.43 3.98
N ASN A 129 13.70 2.84 3.43
CA ASN A 129 13.40 1.41 3.64
C ASN A 129 14.34 0.49 2.84
N ARG A 130 14.90 0.96 1.72
CA ARG A 130 15.89 0.21 0.94
C ARG A 130 17.27 0.25 1.58
N LYS A 131 17.61 1.36 2.25
CA LYS A 131 18.86 1.53 2.97
C LYS A 131 18.69 0.98 4.40
N PRO A 132 19.44 -0.04 4.83
CA PRO A 132 19.27 -0.58 6.18
C PRO A 132 19.41 0.53 7.24
N PRO A 133 18.63 0.48 8.34
CA PRO A 133 18.71 1.49 9.39
C PRO A 133 20.14 1.56 9.90
N ARG A 134 20.78 2.71 9.71
CA ARG A 134 22.13 2.95 10.24
C ARG A 134 21.97 3.11 11.75
N ALA A 135 22.49 2.15 12.51
CA ALA A 135 22.62 2.28 13.96
C ALA A 135 23.39 3.58 14.24
N SER A 136 22.80 4.44 15.06
CA SER A 136 23.41 5.67 15.59
C SER A 136 24.07 5.36 16.91
#